data_AF-A0A6V7KTS2-F1
#
_entry.id   AF-A0A6V7KTS2-F1
#
_cell.length_a   1.000
_cell.length_b   1.000
_cell.length_c   1.000
_cell.angle_alpha   90.00
_cell.angle_beta   90.00
_cell.angle_gamma   90.00
#
_symmetry.space_group_name_H-M   'P 1'
#
loop_
_entity.id
_entity.type
_entity.pdbx_description
1 polymer ?
#
loop_
_entity_poly.entity_id
_entity_poly.type
_entity_poly.pdbx_seq_one_letter_code
_entity_poly.pdbx_strand_id
1 'polypeptide(L)'
;MSSQQSPAALQASVDREKVYTWIIELSNPDTRENALLELSKKREVVPDLAPMLWHSFGTAASLLQEIINIYPAINPATLTAHQSNRVCNALALLQCVASHPETRSAFLQ
;
A
#
# COMPACT_ATOMS: atom_id res chain seq x y z
N MET A 1 38.92 -1.53 -3.25
CA MET A 1 38.51 -1.79 -1.86
C MET A 1 37.02 -2.12 -1.88
N SER A 2 36.67 -3.40 -2.00
CA SER A 2 35.27 -3.84 -2.02
C SER A 2 34.81 -4.05 -0.58
N SER A 3 34.07 -3.10 -0.03
CA SER A 3 33.41 -3.25 1.27
C SER A 3 32.39 -4.39 1.20
N GLN A 4 32.69 -5.53 1.85
CA GLN A 4 31.72 -6.61 2.03
C GLN A 4 30.54 -6.09 2.85
N GLN A 5 29.36 -6.00 2.23
CA GLN A 5 28.13 -5.68 2.94
C GLN A 5 27.69 -6.87 3.80
N SER A 6 27.26 -6.57 5.03
CA SER A 6 26.76 -7.55 5.99
C SER A 6 25.50 -8.27 5.46
N PRO A 7 25.28 -9.56 5.75
CA PRO A 7 24.10 -10.31 5.29
C PRO A 7 22.76 -9.64 5.66
N ALA A 8 22.68 -9.01 6.83
CA ALA A 8 21.49 -8.27 7.28
C ALA A 8 21.20 -7.02 6.42
N ALA A 9 22.24 -6.33 5.94
CA ALA A 9 22.08 -5.15 5.10
C ALA A 9 21.56 -5.54 3.70
N LEU A 10 22.05 -6.66 3.15
CA LEU A 10 21.56 -7.24 1.90
C LEU A 10 20.09 -7.68 2.00
N GLN A 11 19.69 -8.24 3.15
CA GLN A 11 18.30 -8.64 3.34
C GLN A 11 17.36 -7.43 3.43
N ALA A 12 17.77 -6.37 4.14
CA ALA A 12 17.01 -5.13 4.20
C ALA A 12 16.86 -4.44 2.84
N SER A 13 17.89 -4.50 1.97
CA SER A 13 17.78 -3.95 0.61
C SER A 13 16.82 -4.75 -0.26
N VAL A 14 16.86 -6.08 -0.20
CA VAL A 14 15.92 -6.96 -0.92
C VAL A 14 14.48 -6.74 -0.46
N ASP A 15 14.27 -6.55 0.84
CA ASP A 15 12.94 -6.27 1.38
C ASP A 15 12.41 -4.91 0.88
N ARG A 16 13.28 -3.90 0.77
CA ARG A 16 12.90 -2.59 0.24
C ARG A 16 12.60 -2.63 -1.27
N GLU A 17 13.36 -3.38 -2.06
CA GLU A 17 13.06 -3.58 -3.49
C GLU A 17 11.68 -4.21 -3.69
N LYS A 18 11.32 -5.20 -2.88
CA LYS A 18 9.98 -5.81 -2.93
C LYS A 18 8.86 -4.80 -2.63
N VAL A 19 9.08 -3.89 -1.67
CA VAL A 19 8.11 -2.83 -1.38
C VAL A 19 7.89 -1.94 -2.60
N TYR A 20 8.96 -1.51 -3.29
CA TYR A 20 8.81 -0.73 -4.52
C TYR A 20 8.06 -1.50 -5.60
N THR A 21 8.37 -2.78 -5.80
CA THR A 21 7.66 -3.63 -6.75
C THR A 21 6.17 -3.70 -6.44
N TRP A 22 5.79 -3.94 -5.19
CA TRP A 22 4.37 -3.96 -4.81
C TRP A 22 3.69 -2.60 -5.00
N ILE A 23 4.37 -1.49 -4.73
CA ILE A 23 3.82 -0.15 -4.96
C ILE A 23 3.53 0.06 -6.46
N ILE A 24 4.42 -0.39 -7.35
CA ILE A 24 4.20 -0.36 -8.79
C ILE A 24 3.03 -1.27 -9.18
N GLU A 25 2.97 -2.47 -8.62
CA GLU A 25 1.90 -3.45 -8.88
C GLU A 25 0.52 -2.97 -8.45
N LEU A 26 0.40 -1.95 -7.57
CA LEU A 26 -0.90 -1.33 -7.25
C LEU A 26 -1.56 -0.69 -8.47
N SER A 27 -0.81 -0.23 -9.47
CA SER A 27 -1.40 0.41 -10.65
C SER A 27 -2.13 -0.58 -11.55
N ASN A 28 -1.68 -1.84 -11.61
CA ASN A 28 -2.27 -2.87 -12.44
C ASN A 28 -3.37 -3.66 -11.69
N PRO A 29 -4.65 -3.64 -12.15
CA PRO A 29 -5.74 -4.36 -11.50
C PRO A 29 -5.48 -5.84 -11.22
N ASP A 30 -4.72 -6.53 -12.08
CA ASP A 30 -4.46 -7.98 -11.97
C ASP A 30 -3.50 -8.31 -10.82
N THR A 31 -2.58 -7.40 -10.49
CA THR A 31 -1.57 -7.59 -9.43
C THR A 31 -1.92 -6.85 -8.15
N ARG A 32 -2.80 -5.85 -8.23
CA ARG A 32 -3.13 -4.94 -7.14
C ARG A 32 -3.58 -5.65 -5.88
N GLU A 33 -4.38 -6.70 -5.99
CA GLU A 33 -4.91 -7.39 -4.81
C GLU A 33 -3.81 -7.99 -3.94
N ASN A 34 -2.85 -8.66 -4.56
CA ASN A 34 -1.70 -9.22 -3.86
C ASN A 34 -0.82 -8.11 -3.27
N ALA A 35 -0.57 -7.06 -4.03
CA ALA A 35 0.21 -5.91 -3.57
C ALA A 35 -0.43 -5.22 -2.35
N LEU A 36 -1.76 -5.05 -2.34
CA LEU A 36 -2.49 -4.49 -1.19
C LEU A 36 -2.27 -5.33 0.07
N LEU A 37 -2.37 -6.66 -0.05
CA LEU A 37 -2.18 -7.58 1.07
C LEU A 37 -0.74 -7.54 1.61
N GLU A 38 0.26 -7.55 0.73
CA GLU A 38 1.65 -7.56 1.17
C GLU A 38 2.07 -6.21 1.76
N LEU A 39 1.66 -5.09 1.15
CA LEU A 39 1.95 -3.76 1.68
C LEU A 39 1.25 -3.50 3.01
N SER A 40 0.00 -3.98 3.20
CA SER A 40 -0.71 -3.78 4.47
C SER A 40 0.00 -4.45 5.65
N LYS A 41 0.68 -5.59 5.42
CA LYS A 41 1.54 -6.27 6.41
C LYS A 41 2.82 -5.50 6.72
N LYS A 42 3.31 -4.67 5.79
CA LYS A 42 4.58 -3.94 5.92
C LYS A 42 4.43 -2.58 6.60
N ARG A 43 3.21 -2.11 6.84
CA ARG A 43 2.91 -0.79 7.43
C ARG A 43 3.63 -0.47 8.74
N GLU A 44 3.91 -1.48 9.57
CA GLU A 44 4.55 -1.31 10.88
C GLU A 44 6.07 -1.48 10.82
N VAL A 45 6.57 -2.13 9.76
CA VAL A 45 7.98 -2.52 9.62
C VAL A 45 8.75 -1.55 8.72
N VAL A 46 8.06 -0.84 7.83
CA VAL A 46 8.64 0.12 6.88
C VAL A 46 8.23 1.54 7.29
N PRO A 47 9.07 2.28 8.03
CA PRO A 47 8.68 3.57 8.62
C PRO A 47 8.32 4.64 7.57
N ASP A 48 8.96 4.57 6.40
CA ASP A 48 8.80 5.51 5.29
C ASP A 48 7.77 5.05 4.25
N LEU A 49 6.97 4.02 4.56
CA LEU A 49 5.97 3.50 3.63
C LEU A 49 4.95 4.56 3.22
N ALA A 50 4.51 5.42 4.15
CA ALA A 50 3.51 6.44 3.87
C ALA A 50 3.99 7.46 2.80
N PRO A 51 5.17 8.10 2.94
CA PRO A 51 5.75 8.91 1.87
C PRO A 51 5.94 8.15 0.55
N MET A 52 6.39 6.88 0.59
CA MET A 52 6.56 6.06 -0.61
C MET A 52 5.23 5.86 -1.36
N LEU A 53 4.14 5.59 -0.64
CA LEU A 53 2.80 5.43 -1.20
C LEU A 53 2.26 6.75 -1.76
N TRP A 54 2.45 7.86 -1.03
CA TRP A 54 1.86 9.15 -1.38
C TRP A 54 2.54 9.79 -2.60
N HIS A 55 3.85 9.70 -2.70
CA HIS A 55 4.63 10.31 -3.78
C HIS A 55 4.80 9.41 -5.01
N SER A 56 4.35 8.15 -4.94
CA SER A 56 4.31 7.25 -6.09
C SER A 56 3.16 7.61 -7.03
N PHE A 57 3.45 7.61 -8.33
CA PHE A 57 2.49 7.99 -9.36
C PHE A 57 1.28 7.04 -9.37
N GLY A 58 0.07 7.60 -9.26
CA GLY A 58 -1.19 6.85 -9.37
C GLY A 58 -1.51 5.93 -8.19
N THR A 59 -0.65 5.81 -7.19
CA THR A 59 -0.88 4.94 -6.03
C THR A 59 -2.08 5.41 -5.21
N ALA A 60 -2.16 6.70 -4.84
CA ALA A 60 -3.33 7.24 -4.11
C ALA A 60 -4.64 7.06 -4.89
N ALA A 61 -4.63 7.32 -6.20
CA ALA A 61 -5.79 7.12 -7.07
C ALA A 61 -6.21 5.63 -7.12
N SER A 62 -5.25 4.71 -7.17
CA SER A 62 -5.51 3.26 -7.17
C SER A 62 -6.15 2.82 -5.85
N LEU A 63 -5.71 3.34 -4.71
CA LEU A 63 -6.32 3.07 -3.41
C LEU A 63 -7.75 3.62 -3.31
N LEU A 64 -7.99 4.83 -3.81
CA LEU A 64 -9.35 5.41 -3.88
C LEU A 64 -10.27 4.59 -4.79
N GLN A 65 -9.75 4.08 -5.90
CA GLN A 65 -10.51 3.25 -6.82
C GLN A 65 -11.00 1.96 -6.14
N GLU A 66 -10.20 1.36 -5.26
CA GLU A 66 -10.62 0.19 -4.48
C GLU A 66 -11.80 0.48 -3.56
N ILE A 67 -11.90 1.69 -3.00
CA ILE A 67 -13.05 2.11 -2.19
C ILE A 67 -14.27 2.33 -3.08
N ILE A 68 -14.12 3.06 -4.19
CA ILE A 68 -15.22 3.39 -5.10
C ILE A 68 -15.84 2.11 -5.68
N ASN A 69 -15.01 1.12 -6.04
CA ASN A 69 -15.46 -0.15 -6.61
C ASN A 69 -16.36 -0.97 -5.67
N ILE A 70 -16.34 -0.68 -4.36
CA ILE A 70 -17.16 -1.37 -3.37
C ILE A 70 -18.56 -0.75 -3.25
N TYR A 71 -18.76 0.51 -3.65
CA TYR A 71 -20.04 1.20 -3.47
C TYR A 71 -21.27 0.47 -4.03
N PRO A 72 -21.23 -0.16 -5.22
CA PRO A 72 -22.36 -0.95 -5.72
C PRO A 72 -22.75 -2.13 -4.84
N ALA A 73 -21.82 -2.68 -4.06
CA ALA A 73 -22.05 -3.81 -3.16
C ALA A 73 -22.51 -3.39 -1.74
N ILE A 74 -22.46 -2.09 -1.43
CA ILE A 74 -22.95 -1.54 -0.15
C ILE A 74 -24.47 -1.44 -0.14
N ASN A 75 -25.08 -1.07 -1.27
CA ASN A 75 -26.54 -0.95 -1.39
C ASN A 75 -27.05 -1.42 -2.76
N PRO A 76 -27.78 -2.56 -2.83
CA PRO A 76 -28.16 -3.44 -1.72
C PRO A 76 -26.93 -4.15 -1.11
N ALA A 77 -27.03 -4.54 0.16
CA ALA A 77 -25.93 -5.13 0.92
C ALA A 77 -25.56 -6.53 0.40
N THR A 78 -24.71 -6.55 -0.63
CA THR A 78 -24.23 -7.75 -1.34
C THR A 78 -22.72 -7.93 -1.19
N LEU A 79 -22.10 -7.14 -0.31
CA LEU A 79 -20.68 -7.18 -0.01
C LEU A 79 -20.23 -8.56 0.50
N THR A 80 -19.30 -9.17 -0.22
CA THR A 80 -18.70 -10.45 0.19
C THR A 80 -17.54 -10.24 1.16
N ALA A 81 -17.20 -11.28 1.94
CA ALA A 81 -16.03 -11.25 2.83
C ALA A 81 -14.72 -10.96 2.07
N HIS A 82 -14.57 -11.51 0.87
CA HIS A 82 -13.41 -11.29 0.02
C HIS A 82 -13.28 -9.82 -0.40
N GLN A 83 -14.35 -9.22 -0.90
CA GLN A 83 -14.40 -7.79 -1.25
C GLN A 83 -14.11 -6.90 -0.03
N SER A 84 -14.69 -7.23 1.13
CA SER A 84 -14.43 -6.51 2.38
C SER A 84 -12.96 -6.58 2.79
N ASN A 85 -12.33 -7.75 2.75
CA ASN A 85 -10.92 -7.91 3.12
C ASN A 85 -10.01 -7.11 2.19
N ARG A 86 -10.28 -7.16 0.87
CA ARG A 86 -9.52 -6.43 -0.14
C ARG A 86 -9.57 -4.92 0.08
N VAL A 87 -10.77 -4.34 0.26
CA VAL A 87 -10.89 -2.90 0.52
C VAL A 87 -10.33 -2.50 1.88
N CYS A 88 -10.43 -3.35 2.90
CA CYS A 88 -9.82 -3.10 4.21
C CYS A 88 -8.29 -3.00 4.12
N ASN A 89 -7.62 -3.78 3.26
CA ASN A 89 -6.20 -3.61 3.02
C ASN A 89 -5.88 -2.22 2.43
N ALA A 90 -6.69 -1.74 1.47
CA ALA A 90 -6.54 -0.39 0.92
C ALA A 90 -6.79 0.69 1.99
N LEU A 91 -7.82 0.54 2.82
CA LEU A 91 -8.12 1.44 3.93
C LEU A 91 -6.98 1.48 4.96
N ALA A 92 -6.34 0.34 5.26
CA ALA A 92 -5.20 0.28 6.16
C ALA A 92 -3.99 1.07 5.60
N LEU A 93 -3.77 1.04 4.29
CA LEU A 93 -2.73 1.85 3.65
C LEU A 93 -3.06 3.34 3.66
N LEU A 94 -4.33 3.72 3.43
CA LEU A 94 -4.76 5.11 3.57
C LEU A 94 -4.63 5.61 5.02
N GLN A 95 -4.93 4.75 6.00
CA GLN A 95 -4.70 5.05 7.41
C GLN A 95 -3.20 5.27 7.70
N CYS A 96 -2.32 4.49 7.08
CA CYS A 96 -0.86 4.69 7.16
C CYS A 96 -0.45 6.06 6.62
N VAL A 97 -0.96 6.45 5.45
CA VAL A 97 -0.72 7.78 4.87
C VAL A 97 -1.27 8.91 5.76
N ALA A 98 -2.47 8.75 6.31
CA ALA A 98 -3.09 9.76 7.17
C ALA A 98 -2.40 9.89 8.54
N SER A 99 -1.77 8.82 9.04
CA SER A 99 -1.09 8.82 10.34
C SER A 99 0.31 9.40 10.29
N HIS A 100 0.99 9.38 9.13
CA HIS A 100 2.36 9.85 9.00
C HIS A 100 2.46 11.39 8.94
N PRO A 101 3.36 12.05 9.70
CA PRO A 101 3.40 13.51 9.82
C PRO A 101 3.68 14.22 8.49
N GLU A 102 4.46 13.62 7.60
CA GLU A 102 4.83 14.21 6.31
C GLU A 102 3.66 14.24 5.32
N THR A 103 2.83 13.18 5.31
CA THR A 103 1.76 13.01 4.32
C THR A 103 0.39 13.43 4.84
N ARG A 104 0.21 13.52 6.17
CA ARG A 104 -1.08 13.86 6.80
C ARG A 104 -1.67 15.15 6.29
N SER A 105 -0.88 16.22 6.19
CA SER A 105 -1.39 17.53 5.74
C SER A 105 -1.88 17.46 4.30
N ALA A 106 -1.11 16.81 3.42
CA ALA A 106 -1.49 16.64 2.02
C ALA A 106 -2.68 15.68 1.84
N PHE A 107 -2.84 14.68 2.71
CA PHE A 107 -3.99 13.78 2.71
C PHE A 107 -5.32 14.48 3.03
N LEU A 108 -5.28 15.54 3.84
CA LEU A 108 -6.47 16.26 4.32
C LEU A 108 -6.86 17.47 3.47
N GLN A 109 -5.98 17.93 2.57
CA GLN A 109 -6.19 19.08 1.69
C GLN A 109 -6.82 18.65 0.36
#